data_AF-A0A973CG27-F1
#
_entry.id   AF-A0A973CG27-F1
#
_cell.length_a   1.000
_cell.length_b   1.000
_cell.length_c   1.000
_cell.angle_alpha   90.00
_cell.angle_beta   90.00
_cell.angle_gamma   90.00
#
_symmetry.space_group_name_H-M   'P 1'
#
loop_
_entity.id
_entity.type
_entity.pdbx_description
1 polymer ?
#
loop_
_entity_poly.entity_id
_entity_poly.type
_entity_poly.pdbx_seq_one_letter_code
_entity_poly.pdbx_strand_id
1 'polypeptide(L)'
;EESFGPVVGIMKVDSDEEAISLMNDSEFGLSASVFTQDIDTAIAIGEQLETGTFFVNRCDYLDPALAWTGGKNSGRGCTLSTLGYESLTRPKSFHIKILQSCSHPLSK
;
A
#
# COMPACT_ATOMS: atom_id res chain seq x y z
N GLU A 1 -2.42 22.44 -1.52
CA GLU A 1 -1.16 22.52 -2.31
C GLU A 1 -0.01 21.95 -1.49
N GLU A 2 1.02 21.43 -2.15
CA GLU A 2 2.20 20.84 -1.50
C GLU A 2 3.36 21.84 -1.54
N SER A 3 3.89 22.21 -0.37
CA SER A 3 4.89 23.27 -0.28
C SER A 3 6.31 22.82 -0.67
N PHE A 4 6.63 21.53 -0.50
CA PHE A 4 7.97 20.93 -0.68
C PHE A 4 9.12 21.66 0.03
N GLY A 5 8.80 22.56 0.96
CA GLY A 5 9.74 23.33 1.76
C GLY A 5 9.61 23.00 3.25
N PRO A 6 10.50 23.52 4.10
CA PRO A 6 10.46 23.30 5.55
C PRO A 6 9.35 24.13 6.22
N VAL A 7 8.10 23.92 5.78
CA VAL A 7 6.90 24.64 6.25
C VAL A 7 5.84 23.62 6.63
N VAL A 8 5.24 23.77 7.81
CA VAL A 8 4.20 22.90 8.34
C VAL A 8 2.96 23.71 8.71
N GLY A 9 1.79 23.26 8.25
CA GLY A 9 0.50 23.78 8.70
C GLY A 9 0.07 23.11 9.99
N ILE A 10 -0.46 23.87 10.95
CA ILE A 10 -1.01 23.34 12.19
C ILE A 10 -2.49 23.72 12.25
N MET A 11 -3.34 22.72 12.42
CA MET A 11 -4.78 22.89 12.54
C MET A 11 -5.28 22.15 13.78
N LYS A 12 -6.04 22.85 14.62
CA LYS A 12 -6.74 22.22 15.75
C LYS A 12 -8.04 21.62 15.22
N VAL A 13 -8.38 20.46 15.76
CA VAL A 13 -9.66 19.76 15.56
C VAL A 13 -10.29 19.48 16.93
N ASP A 14 -11.60 19.30 16.95
CA ASP A 14 -12.39 19.10 18.15
C ASP A 14 -12.81 17.63 18.35
N SER A 15 -12.66 16.77 17.33
CA SER A 15 -12.88 15.32 17.43
C SER A 15 -12.08 14.51 16.41
N ASP A 16 -12.06 13.19 16.60
CA ASP A 16 -11.43 12.24 15.65
C ASP A 16 -12.18 12.22 14.30
N GLU A 17 -13.50 12.36 14.30
CA GLU A 17 -14.32 12.44 13.09
C GLU A 17 -13.98 13.70 12.26
N GLU A 18 -13.82 14.84 12.92
CA GLU A 18 -13.38 16.06 12.26
C GLU A 18 -11.96 15.90 11.70
N ALA A 19 -11.05 15.29 12.47
CA ALA A 19 -9.70 14.99 12.03
C ALA A 19 -9.69 14.14 10.76
N ILE A 20 -10.45 13.04 10.73
CA ILE A 20 -10.59 12.15 9.57
C ILE A 20 -11.15 12.92 8.37
N SER A 21 -12.20 13.71 8.58
CA SER A 21 -12.80 14.52 7.50
C SER A 21 -11.78 15.47 6.89
N LEU A 22 -11.00 16.17 7.70
CA LEU A 22 -10.01 17.14 7.24
C LEU A 22 -8.77 16.47 6.64
N MET A 23 -8.35 15.33 7.16
CA MET A 23 -7.25 14.53 6.59
C MET A 23 -7.61 13.99 5.20
N ASN A 24 -8.88 13.62 5.00
CA ASN A 24 -9.39 13.20 3.70
C ASN A 24 -9.75 14.38 2.78
N ASP A 25 -9.83 15.62 3.27
CA ASP A 25 -10.02 16.84 2.46
C ASP A 25 -8.71 17.29 1.77
N SER A 26 -8.13 16.35 1.02
CA SER A 26 -6.94 16.55 0.21
C SER A 26 -7.10 15.78 -1.09
N GLU A 27 -6.62 16.37 -2.19
CA GLU A 27 -6.51 15.67 -3.49
C GLU A 27 -5.43 14.57 -3.46
N PHE A 28 -4.60 14.55 -2.41
CA PHE A 28 -3.49 13.63 -2.21
C PHE A 28 -3.79 12.64 -1.07
N GLY A 29 -3.15 11.47 -1.12
CA GLY A 29 -3.31 10.39 -0.15
C GLY A 29 -2.09 9.48 -0.10
N LEU A 30 -0.88 10.04 -0.05
CA LEU A 30 0.35 9.24 -0.06
C LEU A 30 0.57 8.55 1.28
N SER A 31 0.70 9.35 2.35
CA SER A 31 0.90 8.84 3.70
C SER A 31 0.13 9.65 4.72
N ALA A 32 -0.21 9.01 5.84
CA ALA A 32 -0.77 9.68 7.02
C ALA A 32 -0.22 9.02 8.29
N SER A 33 -0.24 9.76 9.40
CA SER A 33 0.23 9.24 10.69
C SER A 33 -0.66 9.70 11.83
N VAL A 34 -0.90 8.80 12.78
CA VAL A 34 -1.55 9.08 14.06
C VAL A 34 -0.56 8.86 15.20
N PHE A 35 -0.49 9.83 16.12
CA PHE A 35 0.33 9.75 17.32
C PHE A 35 -0.56 9.65 18.55
N THR A 36 -0.56 8.49 19.21
CA THR A 36 -1.44 8.20 20.35
C THR A 36 -0.88 7.01 21.16
N GLN A 37 -1.33 6.87 22.40
CA GLN A 37 -1.08 5.67 23.20
C GLN A 37 -2.14 4.58 22.96
N ASP A 38 -3.29 4.93 22.40
CA ASP A 38 -4.37 4.00 22.07
C ASP A 38 -4.23 3.48 20.63
N ILE A 39 -3.65 2.28 20.51
CA ILE A 39 -3.39 1.66 19.21
C ILE A 39 -4.68 1.26 18.49
N ASP A 40 -5.72 0.87 19.23
CA ASP A 40 -7.00 0.47 18.63
C ASP A 40 -7.69 1.69 18.01
N THR A 41 -7.65 2.85 18.68
CA THR A 41 -8.09 4.12 18.08
C THR A 41 -7.28 4.46 16.84
N ALA A 42 -5.95 4.31 16.87
CA ALA A 42 -5.11 4.63 15.71
C ALA A 42 -5.45 3.74 14.50
N ILE A 43 -5.70 2.45 14.72
CA ILE A 43 -6.12 1.51 13.67
C ILE A 43 -7.50 1.90 13.13
N ALA A 44 -8.47 2.18 14.01
CA ALA A 44 -9.83 2.58 13.62
C ALA A 44 -9.84 3.89 12.82
N ILE A 45 -8.97 4.85 13.15
CA ILE A 45 -8.76 6.06 12.34
C ILE A 45 -8.13 5.68 10.99
N GLY A 46 -7.06 4.89 11.01
CA GLY A 46 -6.33 4.47 9.82
C GLY A 46 -7.19 3.78 8.76
N GLU A 47 -8.15 2.94 9.19
CA GLU A 47 -9.11 2.26 8.30
C GLU A 47 -10.05 3.23 7.56
N GLN A 48 -10.24 4.44 8.07
CA GLN A 48 -11.13 5.46 7.49
C GLN A 48 -10.38 6.48 6.61
N LEU A 49 -9.04 6.47 6.63
CA LEU A 49 -8.23 7.40 5.85
C LEU A 49 -8.03 6.89 4.41
N GLU A 50 -8.25 7.78 3.44
CA GLU A 50 -8.03 7.51 2.02
C GLU A 50 -6.55 7.69 1.64
N THR A 51 -5.67 6.96 2.35
CA THR A 51 -4.22 7.00 2.18
C THR A 51 -3.67 5.63 1.81
N GLY A 52 -2.51 5.60 1.14
CA GLY A 52 -1.89 4.33 0.77
C GLY A 52 -0.98 3.76 1.87
N THR A 53 -0.21 4.61 2.54
CA THR A 53 0.73 4.17 3.59
C THR A 53 0.41 4.85 4.92
N PHE A 54 -0.10 4.09 5.88
CA PHE A 54 -0.50 4.60 7.19
C PHE A 54 0.52 4.26 8.28
N PHE A 55 0.74 5.19 9.20
CA PHE A 55 1.69 5.05 10.30
C PHE A 55 1.02 5.30 11.66
N VAL A 56 1.52 4.61 12.68
CA VAL A 56 1.19 4.88 14.08
C VAL A 56 2.48 5.18 14.83
N ASN A 57 2.52 6.31 15.54
CA ASN A 57 3.66 6.76 16.36
C ASN A 57 5.00 6.85 15.59
N ARG A 58 4.93 7.10 14.28
CA ARG A 58 6.09 7.27 13.39
C ARG A 58 5.68 7.99 12.11
N CYS A 59 6.63 8.47 11.33
CA CYS A 59 6.42 8.96 9.98
C CYS A 59 7.67 8.70 9.14
N ASP A 60 7.52 8.71 7.82
CA ASP A 60 8.63 8.63 6.85
C ASP A 60 9.63 7.49 7.13
N TYR A 61 9.09 6.30 7.43
CA TYR A 61 9.91 5.11 7.65
C TYR A 61 9.62 4.05 6.60
N LEU A 62 10.70 3.49 6.05
CA LEU A 62 10.64 2.47 5.01
C LEU A 62 10.95 1.09 5.58
N ASP A 63 10.01 0.17 5.42
CA ASP A 63 10.22 -1.26 5.61
C ASP A 63 10.15 -1.94 4.23
N PRO A 64 11.24 -2.56 3.73
CA PRO A 64 11.24 -3.23 2.43
C PRO A 64 10.20 -4.35 2.28
N ALA A 65 9.72 -4.92 3.39
CA ALA A 65 8.72 -5.98 3.38
C ALA A 65 7.29 -5.45 3.24
N LEU A 66 7.04 -4.18 3.57
CA LEU A 66 5.72 -3.56 3.49
C LEU A 66 5.55 -2.79 2.18
N ALA A 67 4.32 -2.78 1.67
CA ALA A 67 3.98 -2.06 0.46
C ALA A 67 4.07 -0.55 0.71
N TRP A 68 4.76 0.17 -0.18
CA TRP A 68 4.63 1.62 -0.28
C TRP A 68 3.66 1.93 -1.41
N THR A 69 2.58 2.62 -1.07
CA THR A 69 1.53 2.99 -2.03
C THR A 69 0.88 4.29 -1.62
N GLY A 70 0.16 4.92 -2.56
CA GLY A 70 -0.60 6.14 -2.35
C GLY A 70 -1.99 6.01 -2.96
N GLY A 71 -2.96 6.68 -2.34
CA GLY A 71 -4.31 6.87 -2.87
C GLY A 71 -4.45 8.15 -3.70
N LYS A 72 -5.64 8.37 -4.26
CA LYS A 72 -6.03 9.59 -4.98
C LYS A 72 -5.03 9.97 -6.09
N ASN A 73 -4.61 11.24 -6.11
CA ASN A 73 -3.64 11.75 -7.07
C ASN A 73 -2.18 11.50 -6.67
N SER A 74 -1.91 10.76 -5.57
CA SER A 74 -0.54 10.48 -5.11
C SER A 74 0.14 9.33 -5.83
N GLY A 75 -0.56 8.61 -6.71
CA GLY A 75 0.03 7.60 -7.57
C GLY A 75 -0.89 6.42 -7.84
N ARG A 76 -0.40 5.48 -8.65
CA ARG A 76 -1.06 4.19 -8.91
C ARG A 76 -0.03 3.07 -8.85
N GLY A 77 -0.43 1.94 -8.27
CA GLY A 77 0.44 0.79 -8.08
C GLY A 77 1.12 0.79 -6.71
N CYS A 78 2.16 -0.02 -6.60
CA CYS A 78 2.85 -0.29 -5.35
C CYS A 78 4.35 -0.46 -5.63
N THR A 79 5.17 0.06 -4.74
CA THR A 79 6.62 -0.21 -4.68
C THR A 79 6.95 -0.87 -3.34
N LEU A 80 8.17 -1.41 -3.20
CA LEU A 80 8.56 -2.26 -2.07
C LEU A 80 7.67 -3.51 -1.94
N SER A 81 7.88 -4.32 -0.90
CA SER A 81 7.22 -5.61 -0.68
C SER A 81 7.32 -6.58 -1.86
N THR A 82 6.80 -7.78 -1.67
CA THR A 82 6.63 -8.72 -2.77
C THR A 82 5.73 -8.16 -3.87
N LEU A 83 4.71 -7.36 -3.52
CA LEU A 83 3.76 -6.79 -4.48
C LEU A 83 4.45 -5.84 -5.48
N GLY A 84 5.36 -5.00 -5.01
CA GLY A 84 6.15 -4.13 -5.88
C GLY A 84 7.06 -4.94 -6.80
N TYR A 85 7.72 -5.99 -6.28
CA TYR A 85 8.57 -6.86 -7.10
C TYR A 85 7.79 -7.68 -8.13
N GLU A 86 6.56 -8.09 -7.85
CA GLU A 86 5.68 -8.75 -8.82
C GLU A 86 5.40 -7.85 -10.04
N SER A 87 5.26 -6.53 -9.83
CA SER A 87 5.08 -5.57 -10.93
C SER A 87 6.31 -5.40 -11.82
N LEU A 88 7.50 -5.72 -11.30
CA LEU A 88 8.79 -5.63 -11.99
C LEU A 88 9.21 -6.96 -12.63
N THR A 89 8.43 -8.02 -12.44
CA THR A 89 8.70 -9.34 -12.98
C THR A 89 7.56 -9.79 -13.89
N ARG A 90 7.77 -10.85 -14.68
CA ARG A 90 6.74 -11.38 -15.58
C ARG A 90 6.54 -12.87 -15.30
N PRO A 91 5.34 -13.30 -14.84
CA PRO A 91 5.08 -14.72 -14.60
C PRO A 91 5.14 -15.51 -15.92
N LYS A 92 5.60 -16.76 -15.83
CA LYS A 92 5.65 -17.69 -16.96
C LYS A 92 5.22 -19.08 -16.49
N SER A 93 4.15 -19.59 -17.10
CA SER A 93 3.69 -20.95 -16.86
C SER A 93 4.28 -21.91 -17.89
N PHE A 94 4.64 -23.11 -17.44
CA PHE A 94 4.98 -24.23 -18.30
C PHE A 94 3.93 -25.32 -18.10
N HIS A 95 3.33 -25.78 -19.20
CA HIS A 95 2.39 -26.89 -19.19
C HIS A 95 3.01 -28.03 -20.00
N ILE A 96 3.53 -29.04 -19.29
CA ILE A 96 4.36 -30.09 -19.89
C ILE A 96 3.66 -31.44 -19.70
N LYS A 97 3.35 -32.11 -20.82
CA LYS A 97 2.94 -33.50 -20.83
C LYS A 97 4.18 -34.37 -21.00
N ILE A 98 4.48 -35.21 -20.02
CA ILE A 98 5.55 -36.21 -20.15
C ILE A 98 5.05 -37.33 -21.06
N LEU A 99 5.81 -37.63 -22.11
CA LEU A 99 5.53 -38.76 -22.99
C LEU A 99 5.98 -40.04 -22.29
N GLN A 100 5.05 -40.92 -21.95
CA GLN A 100 5.39 -42.32 -21.68
C GLN A 100 5.68 -43.00 -23.01
N SER A 101 6.80 -43.74 -23.09
CA SER A 101 7.10 -44.58 -24.24
C SER A 101 6.01 -45.64 -24.37
N CYS A 102 5.26 -45.61 -25.47
CA CYS A 102 4.31 -46.67 -25.79
C CYS A 102 5.11 -47.93 -26.13
N SER A 103 5.06 -48.95 -25.26
CA SER A 103 5.75 -50.24 -25.45
C SER A 103 4.95 -51.21 -26.34
N HIS A 104 3.89 -50.76 -27.02
CA HIS A 104 3.11 -51.60 -27.92
C HIS A 104 3.47 -51.34 -29.40
N PRO A 105 4.06 -52.31 -30.11
CA PRO A 105 4.23 -52.20 -31.55
C PRO A 105 2.85 -52.24 -32.21
N LEU A 106 2.54 -51.23 -33.03
CA LEU A 106 1.35 -51.19 -33.88
C LEU A 106 1.35 -52.45 -34.77
N SER A 107 0.36 -53.33 -34.58
CA SER A 107 0.12 -54.41 -35.55
C SER A 107 -0.40 -53.78 -36.84
N LYS A 108 0.30 -54.05 -37.95
CA LYS A 108 -0.12 -53.70 -39.30
C LYS A 108 -1.44 -54.37 -39.67
#